data_AF-A0A497B3P5-F1
#
_entry.id   AF-A0A497B3P5-F1
#
_cell.length_a   1.000
_cell.length_b   1.000
_cell.length_c   1.000
_cell.angle_alpha   90.00
_cell.angle_beta   90.00
_cell.angle_gamma   90.00
#
_symmetry.space_group_name_H-M   'P 1'
#
loop_
_entity.id
_entity.type
_entity.pdbx_description
1 polymer ?
#
loop_
_entity_poly.entity_id
_entity_poly.type
_entity_poly.pdbx_seq_one_letter_code
_entity_poly.pdbx_strand_id
1 'polypeptide(L)'
;MKLNNVLTWAEIDLDAIAFNAAGLKARAGGKAELMVTVKANGYGHGAVQVARAALEGGATRLAVHRALEGVQLRQAGITAPILVMGYTLPAVSERVVRWNLTPTVNSQPQAEALSAAAVAAGKMLPIHVKIDTGMGRYGLLPDEAL
;
A
#
# COMPACT_ATOMS: atom_id res chain seq x y z
N MET A 1 -6.28 15.38 19.83
CA MET A 1 -6.45 16.82 19.52
C MET A 1 -7.72 17.27 20.22
N LYS A 2 -7.68 18.28 21.09
CA LYS A 2 -8.92 18.82 21.66
C LYS A 2 -9.65 19.56 20.53
N LEU A 3 -10.90 19.18 20.23
CA LEU A 3 -11.71 19.71 19.12
C LEU A 3 -12.22 21.15 19.39
N ASN A 4 -11.70 21.83 20.41
CA ASN A 4 -12.29 23.05 20.95
C ASN A 4 -12.26 24.27 20.00
N ASN A 5 -11.56 24.18 18.86
CA ASN A 5 -11.41 25.27 17.88
C ASN A 5 -11.77 24.85 16.44
N VAL A 6 -12.61 23.82 16.23
CA VAL A 6 -13.09 23.42 14.89
C VAL A 6 -14.62 23.47 14.81
N LEU A 7 -15.15 24.08 13.75
CA LEU A 7 -16.60 24.24 13.53
C LEU A 7 -17.25 23.00 12.89
N THR A 8 -16.46 22.15 12.24
CA THR A 8 -16.93 20.97 11.52
C THR A 8 -15.83 19.93 11.53
N TRP A 9 -16.18 18.67 11.77
CA TRP A 9 -15.25 17.54 11.77
C TRP A 9 -15.89 16.30 11.15
N ALA A 10 -15.04 15.36 10.75
CA ALA A 10 -15.46 13.99 10.42
C ALA A 10 -15.06 13.09 11.59
N GLU A 11 -16.05 12.45 12.20
CA GLU A 11 -15.81 11.43 13.21
C GLU A 11 -15.64 10.08 12.52
N ILE A 12 -14.55 9.39 12.85
CA ILE A 12 -14.20 8.10 12.26
C ILE A 12 -14.26 7.05 13.36
N ASP A 13 -15.19 6.11 13.22
CA ASP A 13 -15.26 4.92 14.07
C ASP A 13 -14.21 3.90 13.62
N LEU A 14 -13.15 3.74 14.43
CA LEU A 14 -12.08 2.79 14.16
C LEU A 14 -12.47 1.35 14.48
N ASP A 15 -13.38 1.14 15.42
CA ASP A 15 -13.90 -0.20 15.75
C ASP A 15 -14.71 -0.74 14.56
N ALA A 16 -15.47 0.12 13.87
CA ALA A 16 -16.14 -0.24 12.63
C ALA A 16 -15.15 -0.65 11.53
N ILE A 17 -13.99 0.01 11.40
CA ILE A 17 -12.95 -0.38 10.42
C ILE A 17 -12.36 -1.75 10.77
N ALA A 18 -12.01 -1.98 12.04
CA ALA A 18 -11.48 -3.26 12.50
C ALA A 18 -12.49 -4.40 12.33
N PHE A 19 -13.75 -4.16 12.70
CA PHE A 19 -14.87 -5.09 12.52
C PHE A 19 -15.06 -5.47 11.04
N ASN A 20 -15.05 -4.49 10.14
CA ASN A 20 -15.20 -4.73 8.71
C ASN A 20 -14.02 -5.53 8.14
N ALA A 21 -12.78 -5.23 8.55
CA ALA A 21 -11.61 -6.00 8.14
C ALA A 21 -11.71 -7.47 8.62
N ALA A 22 -12.12 -7.70 9.86
CA ALA A 22 -12.33 -9.05 10.40
C ALA A 22 -13.42 -9.81 9.64
N GLY A 23 -14.54 -9.13 9.34
CA GLY A 23 -15.62 -9.68 8.54
C GLY A 23 -15.17 -10.08 7.12
N LEU A 24 -14.39 -9.24 6.45
CA LEU A 24 -13.83 -9.56 5.12
C LEU A 24 -12.86 -10.74 5.18
N LYS A 25 -11.98 -10.78 6.19
CA LYS A 25 -11.06 -11.91 6.41
C LYS A 25 -11.82 -13.23 6.61
N ALA A 26 -12.87 -13.21 7.43
CA ALA A 26 -13.72 -14.38 7.66
C ALA A 26 -14.43 -14.84 6.39
N ARG A 27 -15.01 -13.91 5.62
CA ARG A 27 -15.65 -14.21 4.32
C ARG A 27 -14.69 -14.79 3.29
N ALA A 28 -13.43 -14.43 3.34
CA ALA A 28 -12.36 -15.01 2.51
C ALA A 28 -11.84 -16.36 3.04
N GLY A 29 -12.56 -17.01 3.96
CA GLY A 29 -12.22 -18.33 4.50
C GLY A 29 -11.13 -18.30 5.58
N GLY A 30 -10.78 -17.13 6.13
CA GLY A 30 -9.86 -16.95 7.26
C GLY A 30 -8.37 -17.22 6.95
N LYS A 31 -8.06 -17.97 5.89
CA LYS A 31 -6.68 -18.33 5.51
C LYS A 31 -6.07 -17.34 4.52
N ALA A 32 -6.86 -16.79 3.61
CA ALA A 32 -6.37 -15.86 2.59
C ALA A 32 -5.79 -14.59 3.23
N GLU A 33 -4.67 -14.09 2.73
CA GLU A 33 -4.15 -12.78 3.14
C GLU A 33 -5.18 -11.67 2.84
N LEU A 34 -5.31 -10.70 3.75
CA LEU A 34 -6.16 -9.53 3.53
C LEU A 34 -5.25 -8.31 3.39
N MET A 35 -5.33 -7.66 2.23
CA MET A 35 -4.63 -6.41 1.94
C MET A 35 -5.63 -5.26 1.93
N VAL A 36 -5.56 -4.36 2.92
CA VAL A 36 -6.46 -3.22 3.00
C VAL A 36 -5.84 -2.00 2.31
N THR A 37 -6.59 -1.39 1.41
CA THR A 37 -6.13 -0.20 0.68
C THR A 37 -6.43 1.07 1.47
N VAL A 38 -5.39 1.80 1.85
CA VAL A 38 -5.45 3.05 2.65
C VAL A 38 -4.93 4.28 1.88
N LYS A 39 -4.91 4.20 0.55
CA LYS A 39 -4.58 5.35 -0.34
C LYS A 39 -5.51 6.55 -0.10
N ALA A 40 -5.10 7.72 -0.57
CA ALA A 40 -5.85 8.97 -0.44
C ALA A 40 -6.25 9.26 1.02
N ASN A 41 -5.27 9.19 1.93
CA ASN A 41 -5.48 9.40 3.36
C ASN A 41 -6.54 8.46 3.98
N GLY A 42 -6.49 7.15 3.70
CA GLY A 42 -7.52 6.21 4.14
C GLY A 42 -8.90 6.55 3.55
N TYR A 43 -8.93 6.98 2.27
CA TYR A 43 -10.14 7.47 1.61
C TYR A 43 -10.79 8.63 2.38
N GLY A 44 -9.98 9.51 2.96
CA GLY A 44 -10.41 10.65 3.79
C GLY A 44 -10.54 10.37 5.29
N HIS A 45 -10.47 9.10 5.72
CA HIS A 45 -10.70 8.70 7.11
C HIS A 45 -9.44 8.77 8.00
N GLY A 46 -8.28 9.11 7.43
CA GLY A 46 -6.99 9.17 8.14
C GLY A 46 -6.17 7.90 7.94
N ALA A 47 -5.15 7.95 7.07
CA ALA A 47 -4.42 6.76 6.64
C ALA A 47 -3.78 5.97 7.78
N VAL A 48 -3.18 6.65 8.76
CA VAL A 48 -2.45 5.98 9.86
C VAL A 48 -3.42 5.25 10.79
N GLN A 49 -4.49 5.91 11.19
CA GLN A 49 -5.49 5.37 12.11
C GLN A 49 -6.24 4.20 11.45
N VAL A 50 -6.67 4.36 10.20
CA VAL A 50 -7.32 3.31 9.41
C VAL A 50 -6.38 2.13 9.21
N ALA A 51 -5.10 2.37 8.91
CA ALA A 51 -4.13 1.29 8.75
C ALA A 51 -3.99 0.45 10.03
N ARG A 52 -3.91 1.08 11.20
CA ARG A 52 -3.82 0.37 12.49
C ARG A 52 -5.08 -0.45 12.76
N ALA A 53 -6.25 0.17 12.65
CA ALA A 53 -7.53 -0.51 12.86
C ALA A 53 -7.72 -1.70 11.90
N ALA A 54 -7.35 -1.54 10.63
CA ALA A 54 -7.40 -2.63 9.66
C ALA A 54 -6.48 -3.81 10.02
N LEU A 55 -5.26 -3.52 10.49
CA LEU A 55 -4.31 -4.54 10.96
C LEU A 55 -4.81 -5.25 12.22
N GLU A 56 -5.39 -4.51 13.18
CA GLU A 56 -6.05 -5.06 14.36
C GLU A 56 -7.23 -5.98 13.98
N GLY A 57 -7.98 -5.60 12.94
CA GLY A 57 -9.03 -6.42 12.33
C GLY A 57 -8.52 -7.60 11.48
N GLY A 58 -7.22 -7.90 11.47
CA GLY A 58 -6.66 -9.08 10.82
C GLY A 58 -6.20 -8.90 9.37
N ALA A 59 -6.10 -7.65 8.88
CA ALA A 59 -5.34 -7.39 7.66
C ALA A 59 -3.86 -7.78 7.87
N THR A 60 -3.28 -8.45 6.88
CA THR A 60 -1.86 -8.85 6.92
C THR A 60 -0.98 -7.91 6.11
N ARG A 61 -1.58 -7.11 5.22
CA ARG A 61 -0.91 -6.17 4.34
C ARG A 61 -1.72 -4.90 4.16
N LEU A 62 -1.04 -3.85 3.69
CA LEU A 62 -1.67 -2.60 3.31
C LEU A 62 -1.33 -2.25 1.86
N ALA A 63 -2.17 -1.42 1.24
CA ALA A 63 -1.90 -0.86 -0.07
C ALA A 63 -2.12 0.66 -0.10
N VAL A 64 -1.24 1.36 -0.81
CA VAL A 64 -1.32 2.79 -1.07
C VAL A 64 -1.20 3.06 -2.56
N HIS A 65 -1.49 4.27 -3.02
CA HIS A 65 -1.34 4.62 -4.42
C HIS A 65 0.04 5.22 -4.70
N ARG A 66 0.55 6.07 -3.81
CA ARG A 66 1.83 6.78 -3.99
C ARG A 66 2.85 6.36 -2.94
N ALA A 67 4.13 6.33 -3.32
CA ALA A 67 5.21 5.99 -2.40
C ALA A 67 5.23 6.87 -1.13
N LEU A 68 4.92 8.17 -1.26
CA LEU A 68 4.88 9.08 -0.11
C LEU A 68 3.81 8.73 0.92
N GLU A 69 2.68 8.14 0.52
CA GLU A 69 1.68 7.62 1.45
C GLU A 69 2.26 6.45 2.24
N GLY A 70 3.02 5.58 1.58
CA GLY A 70 3.75 4.48 2.24
C GLY A 70 4.81 4.98 3.22
N VAL A 71 5.55 6.05 2.85
CA VAL A 71 6.51 6.72 3.74
C VAL A 71 5.82 7.24 5.00
N GLN A 72 4.67 7.90 4.86
CA GLN A 72 3.89 8.38 6.00
C GLN A 72 3.52 7.24 6.96
N LEU A 73 3.09 6.09 6.44
CA LEU A 73 2.78 4.91 7.26
C LEU A 73 4.02 4.35 7.97
N ARG A 74 5.16 4.29 7.28
CA ARG A 74 6.44 3.85 7.86
C ARG A 74 6.91 4.78 8.97
N GLN A 75 6.83 6.09 8.77
CA GLN A 75 7.15 7.10 9.78
C GLN A 75 6.22 7.00 11.01
N ALA A 76 4.99 6.53 10.82
CA ALA A 76 4.04 6.25 11.91
C ALA A 76 4.24 4.88 12.59
N GLY A 77 5.32 4.15 12.26
CA GLY A 77 5.71 2.89 12.88
C GLY A 77 5.03 1.64 12.29
N ILE A 78 4.30 1.74 11.17
CA ILE A 78 3.69 0.57 10.53
C ILE A 78 4.79 -0.30 9.90
N THR A 79 4.85 -1.56 10.32
CA THR A 79 5.85 -2.54 9.85
C THR A 79 5.29 -3.56 8.86
N ALA A 80 3.96 -3.71 8.77
CA ALA A 80 3.31 -4.62 7.82
C ALA A 80 3.74 -4.34 6.36
N PRO A 81 3.72 -5.33 5.45
CA PRO A 81 4.01 -5.11 4.03
C PRO A 81 3.07 -4.06 3.42
N ILE A 82 3.62 -3.11 2.67
CA ILE A 82 2.88 -2.02 2.02
C ILE A 82 3.12 -2.09 0.51
N LEU A 83 2.07 -2.38 -0.25
CA LEU A 83 2.08 -2.32 -1.71
C LEU A 83 1.83 -0.89 -2.19
N VAL A 84 2.68 -0.38 -3.08
CA VAL A 84 2.42 0.84 -3.86
C VAL A 84 1.77 0.40 -5.18
N MET A 85 0.46 0.60 -5.29
CA MET A 85 -0.34 0.17 -6.45
C MET A 85 -0.18 1.08 -7.67
N GLY A 86 0.20 2.34 -7.44
CA GLY A 86 0.41 3.31 -8.50
C GLY A 86 1.78 3.15 -9.15
N TYR A 87 1.94 3.76 -10.32
CA TYR A 87 3.21 3.79 -11.01
C TYR A 87 4.25 4.55 -10.18
N THR A 88 5.46 3.99 -10.14
CA THR A 88 6.62 4.56 -9.46
C THR A 88 7.65 4.91 -10.52
N LEU A 89 7.99 6.20 -10.65
CA LEU A 89 9.02 6.63 -11.60
C LEU A 89 10.37 5.96 -11.29
N PRO A 90 11.17 5.57 -12.29
CA PRO A 90 12.51 5.02 -12.08
C PRO A 90 13.37 5.87 -11.13
N ALA A 91 13.28 7.20 -11.26
CA ALA A 91 14.01 8.17 -10.43
C ALA A 91 13.66 8.14 -8.93
N VAL A 92 12.56 7.50 -8.51
CA VAL A 92 12.19 7.40 -7.10
C VAL A 92 12.41 5.99 -6.51
N SER A 93 13.09 5.10 -7.24
CA SER A 93 13.36 3.71 -6.83
C SER A 93 14.11 3.63 -5.50
N GLU A 94 15.10 4.50 -5.28
CA GLU A 94 15.82 4.58 -4.00
C GLU A 94 14.90 4.83 -2.81
N ARG A 95 13.86 5.66 -2.98
CA ARG A 95 12.89 5.95 -1.92
C ARG A 95 12.09 4.69 -1.57
N VAL A 96 11.64 3.96 -2.59
CA VAL A 96 10.89 2.71 -2.40
C VAL A 96 11.73 1.70 -1.62
N VAL A 97 12.99 1.51 -2.01
CA VAL A 97 13.95 0.60 -1.35
C VAL A 97 14.28 1.06 0.07
N ARG A 98 14.55 2.35 0.27
CA ARG A 98 14.89 2.94 1.56
C ARG A 98 13.78 2.66 2.59
N TRP A 99 12.53 2.87 2.19
CA TRP A 99 11.35 2.72 3.06
C TRP A 99 10.70 1.33 3.05
N ASN A 100 11.34 0.36 2.39
CA ASN A 100 10.87 -1.02 2.29
C ASN A 100 9.39 -1.12 1.86
N LEU A 101 9.08 -0.45 0.75
CA LEU A 101 7.76 -0.48 0.12
C LEU A 101 7.79 -1.48 -1.03
N THR A 102 6.76 -2.31 -1.17
CA THR A 102 6.62 -3.23 -2.31
C THR A 102 6.11 -2.45 -3.52
N PRO A 103 6.88 -2.28 -4.61
CA PRO A 103 6.41 -1.58 -5.79
C PRO A 103 5.54 -2.49 -6.66
N THR A 104 4.60 -1.87 -7.36
CA THR A 104 3.99 -2.45 -8.55
C THR A 104 4.85 -2.15 -9.77
N VAL A 105 5.29 -3.18 -10.47
CA VAL A 105 6.09 -3.12 -11.69
C VAL A 105 5.19 -3.26 -12.91
N ASN A 106 5.33 -2.33 -13.86
CA ASN A 106 4.58 -2.28 -15.11
C ASN A 106 5.46 -2.03 -16.35
N SER A 107 6.78 -1.97 -16.21
CA SER A 107 7.71 -1.91 -17.34
C SER A 107 9.09 -2.40 -16.97
N GLN A 108 9.85 -2.87 -17.96
CA GLN A 108 11.23 -3.33 -17.77
C GLN A 108 12.16 -2.21 -17.25
N PRO A 109 12.16 -0.97 -17.78
CA PRO A 109 13.03 0.09 -17.26
C PRO A 109 12.77 0.41 -15.78
N GLN A 110 11.51 0.27 -15.33
CA GLN A 110 11.17 0.44 -13.93
C GLN A 110 11.75 -0.70 -13.07
N ALA A 111 11.65 -1.95 -13.54
CA ALA A 111 12.21 -3.11 -12.86
C ALA A 111 13.74 -3.00 -12.71
N GLU A 112 14.43 -2.59 -13.77
CA GLU A 112 15.88 -2.40 -13.79
C GLU A 112 16.32 -1.31 -12.79
N ALA A 113 15.62 -0.18 -12.75
CA ALA A 113 15.91 0.89 -11.80
C ALA A 113 15.66 0.47 -10.33
N LEU A 114 14.60 -0.29 -10.08
CA LEU A 114 14.32 -0.87 -8.75
C LEU A 114 15.39 -1.87 -8.33
N SER A 115 15.82 -2.74 -9.26
CA SER A 115 16.89 -3.71 -9.03
C SER A 115 18.21 -3.02 -8.71
N ALA A 116 18.63 -2.04 -9.52
CA ALA A 116 19.85 -1.28 -9.29
C ALA A 116 19.84 -0.58 -7.92
N ALA A 117 18.72 0.06 -7.55
CA ALA A 117 18.57 0.69 -6.24
C ALA A 117 18.60 -0.32 -5.07
N ALA A 118 18.01 -1.51 -5.25
CA ALA A 118 18.01 -2.57 -4.25
C ALA A 118 19.42 -3.15 -4.03
N VAL A 119 20.15 -3.43 -5.13
CA VAL A 119 21.54 -3.90 -5.12
C VAL A 119 22.45 -2.87 -4.43
N ALA A 120 22.35 -1.58 -4.81
CA ALA A 120 23.14 -0.51 -4.20
C ALA A 120 22.88 -0.37 -2.69
N ALA A 121 21.67 -0.71 -2.23
CA ALA A 121 21.30 -0.70 -0.81
C ALA A 121 21.61 -2.02 -0.08
N GLY A 122 22.13 -3.04 -0.76
CA GLY A 122 22.35 -4.38 -0.19
C GLY A 122 21.05 -5.07 0.25
N LYS A 123 19.94 -4.81 -0.44
CA LYS A 123 18.61 -5.34 -0.10
C LYS A 123 18.04 -6.20 -1.21
N MET A 124 17.18 -7.14 -0.81
CA MET A 124 16.21 -7.77 -1.70
C MET A 124 14.87 -7.06 -1.56
N LEU A 125 14.28 -6.63 -2.68
CA LEU A 125 13.00 -5.94 -2.70
C LEU A 125 11.94 -6.84 -3.36
N PRO A 126 10.92 -7.32 -2.63
CA PRO A 126 9.80 -8.00 -3.26
C PRO A 126 9.02 -7.01 -4.14
N ILE A 127 8.58 -7.47 -5.32
CA ILE A 127 7.80 -6.69 -6.28
C ILE A 127 6.49 -7.40 -6.60
N HIS A 128 5.50 -6.66 -7.09
CA HIS A 128 4.33 -7.22 -7.77
C HIS A 128 4.35 -6.79 -9.23
N VAL A 129 4.34 -7.72 -10.17
CA VAL A 129 4.12 -7.40 -11.59
C VAL A 129 2.63 -7.22 -11.81
N LYS A 130 2.23 -6.15 -12.49
CA LYS A 130 0.83 -5.88 -12.79
C LYS A 130 0.53 -6.17 -14.25
N ILE A 131 -0.46 -7.02 -14.48
CA ILE A 131 -0.97 -7.36 -15.81
C ILE A 131 -2.23 -6.54 -16.07
N ASP A 132 -2.31 -5.90 -17.23
CA ASP A 132 -3.54 -5.31 -17.74
C ASP A 132 -4.34 -6.38 -18.47
N THR A 133 -5.39 -6.87 -17.82
CA THR A 133 -6.29 -7.89 -18.37
C THR A 133 -7.52 -7.28 -19.04
N GLY A 134 -7.48 -5.99 -19.41
CA GLY A 134 -8.55 -5.30 -20.14
C GLY A 134 -9.12 -4.06 -19.44
N MET A 135 -8.55 -3.60 -18.32
CA MET A 135 -8.96 -2.31 -17.73
C MET A 135 -8.45 -1.13 -18.57
N GLY A 136 -7.37 -1.32 -19.33
CA GLY A 136 -6.80 -0.30 -20.21
C GLY A 136 -6.23 0.89 -19.44
N ARG A 137 -5.68 0.65 -18.25
CA ARG A 137 -5.24 1.72 -17.34
C ARG A 137 -3.74 1.70 -17.12
N TYR A 138 -3.24 0.63 -16.50
CA TYR A 138 -1.80 0.40 -16.25
C TYR A 138 -1.55 -1.09 -16.10
N GLY A 139 -0.39 -1.54 -16.55
CA GLY A 139 0.07 -2.92 -16.44
C GLY A 139 0.77 -3.32 -17.73
N LEU A 140 1.51 -4.41 -17.68
CA LEU A 140 1.99 -5.12 -18.85
C LEU A 140 0.81 -5.82 -19.52
N LEU A 141 0.77 -5.87 -20.84
CA LEU A 141 -0.12 -6.77 -21.55
C LEU A 141 0.26 -8.23 -21.21
N PRO A 142 -0.68 -9.19 -21.28
CA PRO A 142 -0.39 -10.58 -20.95
C PRO A 142 0.84 -11.16 -21.68
N ASP A 143 1.00 -10.82 -22.97
CA ASP A 143 2.10 -11.30 -23.79
C ASP A 143 3.45 -10.63 -23.46
N GLU A 144 3.46 -9.53 -22.71
CA GLU A 144 4.68 -8.87 -22.24
C GLU A 144 5.19 -9.47 -20.90
N ALA A 145 4.41 -10.36 -20.28
CA ALA A 145 4.70 -10.92 -18.95
C ALA A 145 4.93 -12.44 -18.94
N LEU A 146 4.77 -13.10 -20.09
CA LEU A 146 5.00 -14.53 -20.31
C LEU A 146 6.33 -14.73 -21.06
#